data_AF-A0A957XI43-F1
#
_entry.id   AF-A0A957XI43-F1
#
_cell.length_a   1.000
_cell.length_b   1.000
_cell.length_c   1.000
_cell.angle_alpha   90.00
_cell.angle_beta   90.00
_cell.angle_gamma   90.00
#
_symmetry.space_group_name_H-M   'P 1'
#
loop_
_entity.id
_entity.type
_entity.pdbx_description
1 polymer ?
#
loop_
_entity_poly.entity_id
_entity_poly.type
_entity_poly.pdbx_seq_one_letter_code
_entity_poly.pdbx_strand_id
1 'polypeptide(L)'
;DFDDLGMSVWDGVDFIEISELAEKCKPDFLIGNSKGFSVSRQINVPLVRVGFPIHDRLGGSRVLHIGYAGAQQLFDKIANTLIEAKQEATGIGYAYM
;
A
#
# COMPACT_ATOMS: atom_id res chain seq x y z
N ASP A 1 15.80 -17.03 9.87
CA ASP A 1 14.35 -17.28 9.79
C ASP A 1 13.63 -15.97 9.46
N PHE A 2 12.37 -15.96 9.02
CA PHE A 2 11.62 -14.71 8.85
C PHE A 2 11.46 -13.96 10.18
N ASP A 3 11.35 -14.71 11.27
CA ASP A 3 11.25 -14.20 12.63
C ASP A 3 12.52 -13.45 13.07
N ASP A 4 13.72 -13.92 12.66
CA ASP A 4 14.99 -13.25 12.97
C ASP A 4 15.11 -11.88 12.28
N LEU A 5 14.35 -11.66 11.21
CA LEU A 5 14.30 -10.42 10.44
C LEU A 5 13.14 -9.50 10.89
N GLY A 6 12.39 -9.89 11.92
CA GLY A 6 11.21 -9.15 12.39
C GLY A 6 10.04 -9.19 11.41
N MET A 7 10.00 -10.17 10.50
CA MET A 7 8.91 -10.38 9.56
C MET A 7 7.95 -11.44 10.08
N SER A 8 6.64 -11.22 9.92
CA SER A 8 5.61 -12.19 10.26
C SER A 8 4.79 -12.55 9.03
N VAL A 9 4.40 -13.83 8.92
CA VAL A 9 3.56 -14.36 7.84
C VAL A 9 2.28 -14.90 8.45
N TRP A 10 1.14 -14.45 7.94
CA TRP A 10 -0.18 -14.82 8.44
C TRP A 10 -1.01 -15.41 7.31
N ASP A 11 -1.33 -16.69 7.40
CA ASP A 11 -2.14 -17.42 6.43
C ASP A 11 -3.60 -17.50 6.86
N GLY A 12 -4.52 -17.52 5.87
CA GLY A 12 -5.96 -17.68 6.12
C GLY A 12 -6.65 -16.47 6.73
N VAL A 13 -5.96 -15.32 6.81
CA VAL A 13 -6.50 -14.10 7.41
C VAL A 13 -7.45 -13.34 6.48
N ASP A 14 -8.44 -12.69 7.07
CA ASP A 14 -9.34 -11.76 6.37
C ASP A 14 -8.96 -10.28 6.57
N PHE A 15 -9.74 -9.36 5.98
CA PHE A 15 -9.44 -7.92 6.06
C PHE A 15 -9.65 -7.31 7.45
N ILE A 16 -10.46 -7.94 8.30
CA ILE A 16 -10.68 -7.50 9.69
C ILE A 16 -9.43 -7.86 10.48
N GLU A 17 -8.97 -9.10 10.38
CA GLU A 17 -7.74 -9.58 11.04
C GLU A 17 -6.51 -8.80 10.55
N ILE A 18 -6.41 -8.53 9.24
CA ILE A 18 -5.35 -7.67 8.67
C ILE A 18 -5.38 -6.27 9.32
N SER A 19 -6.56 -5.71 9.57
CA SER A 19 -6.67 -4.40 10.22
C SER A 19 -6.16 -4.42 11.66
N GLU A 20 -6.54 -5.42 12.43
CA GLU A 20 -6.09 -5.59 13.82
C GLU A 20 -4.57 -5.81 13.91
N LEU A 21 -4.00 -6.55 12.95
CA LEU A 21 -2.55 -6.74 12.84
C LEU A 21 -1.84 -5.45 12.43
N ALA A 22 -2.41 -4.70 11.47
CA ALA A 22 -1.84 -3.44 10.99
C ALA A 22 -1.83 -2.36 12.09
N GLU A 23 -2.84 -2.31 12.96
CA GLU A 23 -2.85 -1.42 14.12
C GLU A 23 -1.69 -1.69 15.11
N LYS A 24 -1.31 -2.96 15.27
CA LYS A 24 -0.18 -3.37 16.13
C LYS A 24 1.17 -3.08 15.47
N CYS A 25 1.29 -3.38 14.17
CA CYS A 25 2.53 -3.24 13.42
C CYS A 25 2.85 -1.80 13.02
N LYS A 26 1.82 -0.94 12.87
CA LYS A 26 1.93 0.47 12.45
C LYS A 26 2.76 0.65 11.16
N PRO A 27 2.33 0.06 10.04
CA PRO A 27 3.07 0.15 8.78
C PRO A 27 3.04 1.58 8.22
N ASP A 28 4.07 1.97 7.47
CA ASP A 28 4.09 3.26 6.76
C ASP A 28 3.12 3.29 5.56
N PHE A 29 2.84 2.14 4.96
CA PHE A 29 1.91 1.98 3.84
C PHE A 29 1.42 0.54 3.73
N LEU A 30 0.32 0.33 2.99
CA LEU A 30 -0.21 -0.98 2.65
C LEU A 30 -0.01 -1.28 1.17
N ILE A 31 0.22 -2.54 0.82
CA ILE A 31 0.18 -3.04 -0.56
C ILE A 31 -0.95 -4.06 -0.68
N GLY A 32 -1.84 -3.88 -1.66
CA GLY A 32 -2.91 -4.84 -1.90
C GLY A 32 -3.95 -4.37 -2.90
N ASN A 33 -5.08 -5.06 -2.95
CA ASN A 33 -6.18 -4.75 -3.87
C ASN A 33 -7.12 -3.66 -3.32
N SER A 34 -8.18 -3.30 -4.04
CA SER A 34 -9.10 -2.23 -3.64
C SER A 34 -9.81 -2.47 -2.30
N LYS A 35 -9.94 -3.72 -1.83
CA LYS A 35 -10.58 -4.00 -0.53
C LYS A 35 -9.73 -3.49 0.64
N GLY A 36 -8.41 -3.39 0.47
CA GLY A 36 -7.53 -2.81 1.49
C GLY A 36 -7.79 -1.33 1.78
N PHE A 37 -8.65 -0.66 1.00
CA PHE A 37 -8.97 0.75 1.20
C PHE A 37 -9.69 1.02 2.53
N SER A 38 -10.53 0.09 3.00
CA SER A 38 -11.19 0.22 4.30
C SER A 38 -10.15 0.22 5.44
N VAL A 39 -9.21 -0.72 5.39
CA VAL A 39 -8.11 -0.84 6.36
C VAL A 39 -7.22 0.40 6.34
N SER A 40 -6.77 0.81 5.14
CA SER A 40 -5.98 2.02 4.92
C SER A 40 -6.60 3.26 5.56
N ARG A 41 -7.92 3.42 5.43
CA ARG A 41 -8.66 4.54 6.02
C ARG A 41 -8.81 4.44 7.54
N GLN A 42 -8.97 3.23 8.08
CA GLN A 42 -9.07 2.99 9.52
C GLN A 42 -7.78 3.35 10.25
N ILE A 43 -6.62 2.93 9.71
CA ILE A 43 -5.32 3.15 10.34
C ILE A 43 -4.60 4.42 9.86
N ASN A 44 -5.22 5.16 8.92
CA ASN A 44 -4.71 6.40 8.32
C ASN A 44 -3.32 6.27 7.67
N VAL A 45 -3.13 5.25 6.83
CA VAL A 45 -1.89 5.03 6.06
C VAL A 45 -2.22 4.82 4.58
N PRO A 46 -1.36 5.22 3.64
CA PRO A 46 -1.65 5.12 2.21
C PRO A 46 -1.67 3.66 1.70
N LEU A 47 -2.52 3.40 0.70
CA LEU A 47 -2.64 2.10 0.03
C LEU A 47 -2.07 2.15 -1.41
N VAL A 48 -1.01 1.37 -1.63
CA VAL A 48 -0.45 1.07 -2.95
C VAL A 48 -1.24 -0.07 -3.59
N ARG A 49 -2.02 0.26 -4.62
CA ARG A 49 -2.90 -0.71 -5.31
C ARG A 49 -2.12 -1.63 -6.25
N VAL A 50 -2.05 -2.90 -5.88
CA VAL A 50 -1.35 -4.00 -6.57
C VAL A 50 -2.17 -5.28 -6.48
N GLY A 51 -2.19 -6.08 -7.54
CA GLY A 51 -2.91 -7.35 -7.59
C GLY A 51 -4.36 -7.21 -8.03
N PHE A 52 -5.25 -8.03 -7.47
CA PHE A 52 -6.63 -8.17 -7.94
C PHE A 52 -7.64 -8.33 -6.78
N PRO A 53 -8.86 -7.77 -6.86
CA PRO A 53 -9.35 -6.84 -7.88
C PRO A 53 -9.01 -5.38 -7.57
N ILE A 54 -8.61 -4.62 -8.60
CA ILE A 54 -8.50 -3.16 -8.53
C ILE A 54 -9.70 -2.56 -9.26
N HIS A 55 -10.80 -2.32 -8.54
CA HIS A 55 -12.08 -1.87 -9.12
C HIS A 55 -12.37 -0.37 -8.91
N ASP A 56 -11.62 0.28 -8.01
CA ASP A 56 -11.75 1.71 -7.70
C ASP A 56 -10.76 2.60 -8.49
N ARG A 57 -10.06 2.04 -9.47
CA ARG A 57 -9.15 2.75 -10.38
C ARG A 57 -9.30 2.24 -11.80
N LEU A 58 -9.28 3.17 -12.77
CA LEU A 58 -9.29 2.81 -14.18
C LEU A 58 -7.94 2.21 -14.60
N GLY A 59 -8.01 1.12 -15.37
CA GLY A 59 -6.80 0.46 -15.88
C GLY A 59 -6.03 -0.37 -14.86
N GLY A 60 -6.59 -0.64 -13.68
CA GLY A 60 -5.95 -1.51 -12.69
C GLY A 60 -5.57 -2.89 -13.22
N SER A 61 -6.38 -3.45 -14.13
CA SER A 61 -6.09 -4.72 -14.83
C SER A 61 -4.96 -4.66 -15.86
N ARG A 62 -4.51 -3.46 -16.26
CA ARG A 62 -3.46 -3.25 -17.26
C ARG A 62 -2.10 -2.93 -16.64
N VAL A 63 -2.01 -2.92 -15.30
CA VAL A 63 -0.76 -2.62 -14.60
C VAL A 63 0.24 -3.76 -14.84
N LEU A 64 1.43 -3.42 -15.32
CA LEU A 64 2.51 -4.38 -15.52
C LEU A 64 3.21 -4.63 -14.18
N HIS A 65 3.26 -5.89 -13.76
CA HIS A 65 3.92 -6.30 -12.51
C HIS A 65 5.21 -7.10 -12.73
N ILE A 66 5.43 -7.64 -13.93
CA ILE A 66 6.51 -8.61 -14.20
C ILE A 66 7.64 -7.96 -15.01
N GLY A 67 8.87 -8.44 -14.78
CA GLY A 67 10.08 -7.98 -15.47
C GLY A 67 10.57 -6.63 -14.98
N TYR A 68 11.68 -6.15 -15.55
CA TYR A 68 12.31 -4.89 -15.12
C TYR A 68 11.39 -3.68 -15.25
N ALA A 69 10.60 -3.63 -16.33
CA ALA A 69 9.61 -2.57 -16.52
C ALA A 69 8.51 -2.61 -15.45
N GLY A 70 8.04 -3.80 -15.06
CA GLY A 70 7.06 -3.95 -13.97
C GLY A 70 7.64 -3.58 -12.61
N ALA A 71 8.89 -3.97 -12.34
CA ALA A 71 9.60 -3.60 -11.12
C ALA A 71 9.79 -2.07 -11.00
N GLN A 72 10.20 -1.41 -12.08
CA GLN A 72 10.32 0.05 -12.12
C GLN A 72 8.97 0.74 -11.88
N GLN A 73 7.90 0.27 -12.55
CA GLN A 73 6.55 0.82 -12.33
C GLN A 73 6.06 0.64 -10.88
N LEU A 74 6.38 -0.49 -10.25
CA LEU A 74 6.05 -0.71 -8.84
C LEU A 74 6.83 0.24 -7.94
N PHE A 75 8.13 0.42 -8.19
CA PHE A 75 8.98 1.34 -7.46
C PHE A 75 8.46 2.78 -7.54
N ASP A 76 8.21 3.27 -8.76
CA ASP A 76 7.69 4.62 -8.99
C ASP A 76 6.33 4.81 -8.30
N LYS A 77 5.48 3.79 -8.32
CA LYS A 77 4.18 3.83 -7.65
C LYS A 77 4.32 3.95 -6.13
N ILE A 78 5.18 3.14 -5.50
CA ILE A 78 5.41 3.20 -4.05
C ILE A 78 5.98 4.58 -3.66
N ALA A 79 7.02 5.04 -4.37
CA ALA A 79 7.67 6.31 -4.07
C ALA A 79 6.69 7.49 -4.18
N ASN A 80 5.93 7.56 -5.28
CA ASN A 80 4.97 8.64 -5.48
C ASN A 80 3.83 8.60 -4.45
N THR A 81 3.34 7.42 -4.06
CA THR A 81 2.30 7.29 -3.01
C THR A 81 2.78 7.84 -1.66
N LEU A 82 4.05 7.60 -1.30
CA LEU A 82 4.61 8.13 -0.06
C LEU A 82 4.84 9.66 -0.12
N ILE A 83 5.28 10.17 -1.27
CA ILE A 83 5.45 11.60 -1.50
C ILE A 83 4.09 12.31 -1.41
N GLU A 84 3.06 11.78 -2.08
CA GLU A 84 1.69 12.30 -2.04
C GLU A 84 1.16 12.34 -0.59
N ALA A 85 1.29 11.25 0.16
CA ALA A 85 0.86 11.19 1.56
C ALA A 85 1.58 12.23 2.43
N LYS A 86 2.89 12.44 2.22
CA LYS A 86 3.66 13.45 2.95
C LYS A 86 3.21 14.86 2.60
N GLN A 87 2.93 15.12 1.32
CA GLN A 87 2.45 16.42 0.84
C GLN A 87 1.07 16.76 1.39
N GLU A 88 0.15 15.79 1.42
CA GLU A 88 -1.18 15.95 2.01
C GLU A 88 -1.11 16.25 3.52
N ALA A 89 -0.15 15.65 4.23
CA ALA A 89 0.06 15.92 5.64
C ALA A 89 0.65 17.32 5.91
N THR A 90 1.43 17.87 4.98
CA THR A 90 1.97 19.23 5.09
C THR A 90 0.98 20.24 4.54
N GLY A 91 0.31 21.01 5.41
CA GLY A 91 -0.69 22.03 5.03
C GLY A 91 -0.19 23.19 4.13
N ILE A 92 1.03 23.09 3.60
CA ILE A 92 1.67 24.00 2.65
C ILE A 92 1.33 23.61 1.18
N GLY A 93 0.72 22.42 0.96
CA GLY A 93 0.34 21.93 -0.36
C GLY A 93 1.55 21.65 -1.27
N TYR A 94 1.34 21.68 -2.59
CA TYR A 94 2.37 21.41 -3.61
C TYR A 94 3.44 22.51 -3.77
N ALA A 95 3.51 23.47 -2.85
CA ALA A 95 4.39 24.63 -2.99
C ALA A 95 5.88 24.28 -2.81
N TYR A 96 6.21 23.18 -2.14
CA TYR A 96 7.58 22.70 -1.96
C TYR A 96 7.66 21.17 -1.99
N MET A 97 8.69 20.67 -2.68
CA MET A 97 9.12 19.27 -2.71
C MET A 97 10.32 19.10 -1.78
#